data_AF-A0A4Q9Z2J2-F1
#
_entry.id   AF-A0A4Q9Z2J2-F1
#
_cell.length_a   1.000
_cell.length_b   1.000
_cell.length_c   1.000
_cell.angle_alpha   90.00
_cell.angle_beta   90.00
_cell.angle_gamma   90.00
#
_symmetry.space_group_name_H-M   'P 1'
#
loop_
_entity.id
_entity.type
_entity.pdbx_description
1 polymer ?
#
loop_
_entity_poly.entity_id
_entity_poly.type
_entity_poly.pdbx_seq_one_letter_code
_entity_poly.pdbx_strand_id
1 'polypeptide(L)'
;MKTKIILALLFASQSVLSIAQEVKDTVTVPVDSVQLKQIQIENTAQKKRNTVLSSEEILSIQNATLEKQKETEAAAKKLEKEQKKLEKEQRRFEKTQDKIASAEKSLIKDKKRLVNEKEKLEKMKAKLDKNKRKGKLSDTEIEKENIKISKQQIEINELQNDIDKAEIKLNKLRG
;
A
#
# COMPACT_ATOMS: atom_id res chain seq x y z
N MET A 1 3.93 22.67 -8.71
CA MET A 1 5.13 22.66 -9.58
C MET A 1 6.33 22.17 -8.79
N LYS A 2 6.62 20.86 -8.77
CA LYS A 2 7.74 20.28 -7.98
C LYS A 2 8.36 19.04 -8.66
N THR A 3 8.35 18.97 -9.98
CA THR A 3 8.88 17.82 -10.76
C THR A 3 10.04 18.20 -11.70
N LYS A 4 10.55 19.44 -11.64
CA LYS A 4 11.60 19.92 -12.55
C LYS A 4 13.03 19.93 -11.96
N ILE A 5 13.22 19.51 -10.71
CA ILE A 5 14.54 19.57 -10.03
C ILE A 5 15.29 18.23 -10.11
N ILE A 6 14.62 17.11 -10.40
CA ILE A 6 15.25 15.78 -10.38
C ILE A 6 15.98 15.44 -11.69
N LEU A 7 15.71 16.16 -12.79
CA LEU A 7 16.32 15.89 -14.10
C LEU A 7 17.67 16.60 -14.33
N ALA A 8 18.08 17.51 -13.44
CA ALA A 8 19.32 18.29 -13.60
C ALA A 8 20.57 17.60 -13.02
N LEU A 9 20.43 16.50 -12.26
CA LEU A 9 21.57 15.81 -11.63
C LEU A 9 22.18 14.67 -12.46
N LEU A 10 21.59 14.31 -13.60
CA LEU A 10 22.03 13.15 -14.40
C LEU A 10 22.93 13.51 -15.60
N PHE A 11 23.26 14.79 -15.80
CA PHE A 11 23.97 15.28 -16.99
C PHE A 11 25.40 15.80 -16.73
N ALA A 12 25.94 15.66 -15.51
CA ALA A 12 27.21 16.27 -15.11
C ALA A 12 28.42 15.32 -15.03
N SER A 13 28.32 14.08 -15.54
CA SER A 13 29.39 13.07 -15.39
C SER A 13 30.10 12.63 -16.68
N GLN A 14 29.96 13.36 -17.79
CA GLN A 14 30.62 13.01 -19.06
C GLN A 14 31.47 14.15 -19.64
N SER A 15 32.52 14.50 -18.90
CA SER A 15 33.72 15.20 -19.38
C SER A 15 34.66 15.09 -18.19
N VAL A 16 35.77 14.35 -18.22
CA VAL A 16 36.97 14.56 -19.03
C VAL A 16 37.79 13.27 -18.89
N LEU A 17 38.44 12.78 -19.96
CA LEU A 17 39.74 12.09 -19.91
C LEU A 17 40.16 11.78 -21.35
N SER A 18 40.93 12.69 -21.95
CA SER A 18 41.73 12.44 -23.15
C SER A 18 43.12 12.99 -22.85
N ILE A 19 44.05 12.10 -22.52
CA ILE A 19 45.48 12.42 -22.42
C ILE A 19 46.14 11.75 -23.62
N ALA A 20 46.61 12.60 -24.54
CA ALA A 20 47.31 12.24 -25.76
C ALA A 20 48.82 12.15 -25.52
N GLN A 21 49.43 11.22 -26.27
CA GLN A 21 50.85 11.02 -26.64
C GLN A 21 51.92 12.00 -26.11
N GLU A 22 52.97 11.44 -25.52
CA GLU A 22 54.34 11.79 -25.89
C GLU A 22 55.18 10.52 -26.07
N VAL A 23 55.65 10.30 -27.29
CA VAL A 23 56.67 9.31 -27.65
C VAL A 23 58.01 10.06 -27.66
N LYS A 24 58.99 9.59 -26.87
CA LYS A 24 60.39 9.96 -27.03
C LYS A 24 61.17 8.72 -27.44
N ASP A 25 61.50 8.67 -28.73
CA ASP A 25 62.55 7.81 -29.26
C ASP A 25 63.90 8.35 -28.82
N THR A 26 64.74 7.53 -28.17
CA THR A 26 66.19 7.66 -28.30
C THR A 26 66.91 6.34 -27.97
N VAL A 27 67.42 5.73 -29.04
CA VAL A 27 68.73 5.05 -29.17
C VAL A 27 68.95 3.67 -28.50
N THR A 28 69.09 2.75 -29.43
CA THR A 28 69.59 1.37 -29.44
C THR A 28 70.94 1.14 -28.77
N VAL A 29 71.01 0.09 -27.94
CA VAL A 29 72.20 -0.76 -27.78
C VAL A 29 71.74 -2.21 -27.98
N PRO A 30 72.29 -3.00 -28.92
CA PRO A 30 71.80 -4.34 -29.20
C PRO A 30 72.40 -5.30 -28.18
N VAL A 31 71.58 -5.76 -27.24
CA VAL A 31 71.88 -6.94 -26.43
C VAL A 31 70.82 -7.99 -26.74
N ASP A 32 71.31 -9.16 -27.13
CA ASP A 32 70.60 -10.30 -27.70
C ASP A 32 69.38 -10.70 -26.83
N SER A 33 68.20 -10.24 -27.25
CA SER A 33 66.95 -10.31 -26.48
C SER A 33 66.17 -11.60 -26.69
N VAL A 34 66.68 -12.53 -27.51
CA VAL A 34 65.91 -13.70 -27.95
C VAL A 34 65.90 -14.79 -26.88
N GLN A 35 67.02 -15.02 -26.19
CA GLN A 35 67.13 -16.11 -25.21
C GLN A 35 66.53 -15.76 -23.83
N LEU A 36 66.60 -14.49 -23.41
CA LEU A 36 66.00 -14.01 -22.16
C LEU A 36 64.47 -13.89 -22.24
N LYS A 37 63.92 -13.52 -23.40
CA LYS A 37 62.46 -13.50 -23.61
C LYS A 37 61.86 -14.90 -23.61
N GLN A 38 62.55 -15.90 -24.17
CA GLN A 38 62.02 -17.26 -24.21
C GLN A 38 61.94 -17.89 -22.81
N ILE A 39 62.98 -17.73 -21.99
CA ILE A 39 63.00 -18.20 -20.59
C ILE A 39 61.99 -17.42 -19.71
N GLN A 40 61.79 -16.12 -19.95
CA GLN A 40 60.79 -15.34 -19.21
C GLN A 40 59.36 -15.66 -19.64
N ILE A 41 59.10 -15.89 -20.92
CA ILE A 41 57.77 -16.27 -21.44
C ILE A 41 57.41 -17.69 -20.97
N GLU A 42 58.35 -18.62 -20.92
CA GLU A 42 58.11 -19.98 -20.45
C GLU A 42 57.90 -20.03 -18.92
N ASN A 43 58.66 -19.25 -18.15
CA ASN A 43 58.45 -19.10 -16.70
C ASN A 43 57.14 -18.33 -16.35
N THR A 44 56.75 -17.32 -17.12
CA THR A 44 55.45 -16.64 -16.91
C THR A 44 54.26 -17.43 -17.43
N ALA A 45 54.43 -18.28 -18.45
CA ALA A 45 53.40 -19.21 -18.92
C ALA A 45 53.22 -20.42 -17.97
N GLN A 46 54.28 -20.93 -17.36
CA GLN A 46 54.19 -21.98 -16.32
C GLN A 46 53.62 -21.45 -15.00
N LYS A 47 53.99 -20.24 -14.54
CA LYS A 47 53.38 -19.61 -13.36
C LYS A 47 51.90 -19.26 -13.54
N LYS A 48 51.42 -19.07 -14.78
CA LYS A 48 50.00 -18.84 -15.10
C LYS A 48 49.19 -20.11 -15.36
N ARG A 49 49.83 -21.28 -15.51
CA ARG A 49 49.12 -22.57 -15.71
C ARG A 49 49.05 -23.45 -14.46
N ASN A 50 49.91 -23.24 -13.46
CA ASN A 50 49.99 -24.08 -12.25
C ASN A 50 49.61 -23.36 -10.94
N THR A 51 48.73 -22.36 -10.96
CA THR A 51 47.90 -22.08 -9.77
C THR A 51 46.64 -22.93 -9.86
N VAL A 52 46.82 -24.25 -9.84
CA VAL A 52 45.74 -25.14 -9.42
C VAL A 52 45.55 -24.76 -7.95
N LEU A 53 44.49 -24.02 -7.63
CA LEU A 53 44.17 -23.69 -6.25
C LEU A 53 44.25 -24.99 -5.43
N SER A 54 44.91 -24.95 -4.28
CA SER A 54 44.96 -26.12 -3.40
C SER A 54 43.53 -26.62 -3.15
N SER A 55 43.31 -27.94 -3.05
CA SER A 55 41.98 -28.48 -2.73
C SER A 55 41.35 -27.80 -1.50
N GLU A 56 42.17 -27.33 -0.55
CA GLU A 56 41.72 -26.55 0.61
C GLU A 56 41.24 -25.13 0.26
N GLU A 57 41.89 -24.44 -0.67
CA GLU A 57 41.47 -23.11 -1.14
C GLU A 57 40.16 -23.21 -1.94
N ILE A 58 40.01 -24.24 -2.78
CA ILE A 58 38.77 -24.52 -3.52
C ILE A 58 37.62 -24.81 -2.55
N LEU A 59 37.85 -25.64 -1.53
CA LEU A 59 36.85 -25.93 -0.49
C LEU A 59 36.48 -24.68 0.31
N SER A 60 37.45 -23.82 0.64
CA SER A 60 37.19 -22.57 1.38
C SER A 60 36.33 -21.59 0.56
N ILE A 61 36.60 -21.45 -0.74
CA ILE A 61 35.84 -20.60 -1.66
C ILE A 61 34.43 -21.19 -1.85
N GLN A 62 34.31 -22.51 -2.02
CA GLN A 62 33.02 -23.18 -2.14
C GLN A 62 32.17 -22.99 -0.87
N ASN A 63 32.75 -23.15 0.32
CA ASN A 63 32.06 -22.91 1.58
C ASN A 63 31.66 -21.44 1.75
N ALA A 64 32.53 -20.49 1.43
CA ALA A 64 32.21 -19.07 1.48
C ALA A 64 31.08 -18.68 0.50
N THR A 65 31.06 -19.28 -0.70
CA THR A 65 29.98 -19.06 -1.67
C THR A 65 28.66 -19.69 -1.21
N LEU A 66 28.71 -20.85 -0.55
CA LEU A 66 27.55 -21.53 0.00
C LEU A 66 26.94 -20.75 1.18
N GLU A 67 27.76 -20.24 2.10
CA GLU A 67 27.29 -19.40 3.20
C GLU A 67 26.69 -18.09 2.68
N LYS A 68 27.33 -17.43 1.70
CA LYS A 68 26.76 -16.24 1.06
C LYS A 68 25.43 -16.53 0.35
N GLN A 69 25.31 -17.69 -0.32
CA GLN A 69 24.05 -18.13 -0.90
C GLN A 69 22.98 -18.35 0.18
N LYS A 70 23.30 -19.04 1.28
CA LYS A 70 22.38 -19.23 2.42
C LYS A 70 21.94 -17.90 3.04
N GLU A 71 22.85 -16.94 3.20
CA GLU A 71 22.54 -15.61 3.72
C GLU A 71 21.60 -14.83 2.79
N THR A 72 21.88 -14.85 1.48
CA THR A 72 21.00 -14.19 0.49
C THR A 72 19.64 -14.85 0.40
N GLU A 73 19.56 -16.18 0.47
CA GLU A 73 18.30 -16.92 0.50
C GLU A 73 17.52 -16.64 1.80
N ALA A 74 18.21 -16.57 2.94
CA ALA A 74 17.59 -16.21 4.21
C ALA A 74 17.07 -14.77 4.21
N ALA A 75 17.82 -13.82 3.62
CA ALA A 75 17.39 -12.44 3.44
C ALA A 75 16.18 -12.34 2.50
N ALA A 76 16.20 -13.05 1.37
CA ALA A 76 15.07 -13.13 0.43
C ALA A 76 13.82 -13.70 1.10
N LYS A 77 13.95 -14.80 1.87
CA LYS A 77 12.84 -15.39 2.64
C LYS A 77 12.27 -14.45 3.70
N LYS A 78 13.11 -13.62 4.35
CA LYS A 78 12.65 -12.60 5.31
C LYS A 78 11.85 -11.51 4.60
N LEU A 79 12.36 -11.03 3.47
CA LEU A 79 11.71 -10.00 2.65
C LEU A 79 10.36 -10.49 2.12
N GLU A 80 10.29 -11.72 1.59
CA GLU A 80 9.03 -12.33 1.13
C GLU A 80 8.01 -12.45 2.27
N LYS A 81 8.43 -12.88 3.46
CA LYS A 81 7.55 -12.94 4.64
C LYS A 81 7.02 -11.57 5.04
N GLU A 82 7.85 -10.54 4.95
CA GLU A 82 7.48 -9.15 5.26
C GLU A 82 6.50 -8.60 4.22
N GLN A 83 6.76 -8.81 2.93
CA GLN A 83 5.83 -8.48 1.85
C GLN A 83 4.47 -9.16 2.04
N LYS A 84 4.46 -10.46 2.38
CA LYS A 84 3.22 -11.21 2.64
C LYS A 84 2.47 -10.71 3.87
N LYS A 85 3.17 -10.22 4.90
CA LYS A 85 2.53 -9.60 6.06
C LYS A 85 1.90 -8.27 5.68
N LEU A 86 2.63 -7.43 4.96
CA LEU A 86 2.18 -6.13 4.48
C LEU A 86 0.96 -6.28 3.56
N GLU A 87 0.97 -7.22 2.62
CA GLU A 87 -0.17 -7.51 1.75
C GLU A 87 -1.40 -7.94 2.56
N LYS A 88 -1.22 -8.81 3.58
CA LYS A 88 -2.32 -9.23 4.46
C LYS A 88 -2.87 -8.05 5.26
N GLU A 89 -2.02 -7.14 5.71
CA GLU A 89 -2.42 -5.95 6.45
C GLU A 89 -3.20 -4.97 5.56
N GLN A 90 -2.71 -4.71 4.34
CA GLN A 90 -3.41 -3.92 3.33
C GLN A 90 -4.79 -4.50 3.02
N ARG A 91 -4.88 -5.81 2.75
CA ARG A 91 -6.16 -6.49 2.51
C ARG A 91 -7.11 -6.40 3.71
N ARG A 92 -6.60 -6.41 4.95
CA ARG A 92 -7.42 -6.24 6.15
C ARG A 92 -7.92 -4.80 6.27
N PHE A 93 -7.05 -3.84 6.00
CA PHE A 93 -7.39 -2.42 6.01
C PHE A 93 -8.47 -2.09 4.97
N GLU A 94 -8.30 -2.52 3.72
CA GLU A 94 -9.30 -2.37 2.66
C GLU A 94 -10.67 -2.93 3.06
N LYS A 95 -10.70 -4.16 3.58
CA LYS A 95 -11.94 -4.78 4.07
C LYS A 95 -12.60 -3.98 5.20
N THR A 96 -11.82 -3.34 6.06
CA THR A 96 -12.36 -2.47 7.12
C THR A 96 -12.92 -1.19 6.53
N GLN A 97 -12.22 -0.57 5.58
CA GLN A 97 -12.72 0.62 4.86
C GLN A 97 -14.02 0.32 4.12
N ASP A 98 -14.12 -0.82 3.44
CA ASP A 98 -15.35 -1.25 2.75
C ASP A 98 -16.52 -1.43 3.72
N LYS A 99 -16.27 -2.03 4.89
CA LYS A 99 -17.29 -2.18 5.95
C LYS A 99 -17.75 -0.83 6.48
N ILE A 100 -16.83 0.10 6.71
CA ILE A 100 -17.12 1.46 7.16
C ILE A 100 -17.98 2.18 6.10
N ALA A 101 -17.55 2.18 4.84
CA ALA A 101 -18.27 2.83 3.74
C ALA A 101 -19.68 2.24 3.55
N SER A 102 -19.82 0.91 3.64
CA SER A 102 -21.11 0.24 3.56
C SER A 102 -22.02 0.63 4.74
N ALA A 103 -21.48 0.69 5.96
CA ALA A 103 -22.23 1.06 7.15
C ALA A 103 -22.67 2.54 7.10
N GLU A 104 -21.80 3.44 6.66
CA GLU A 104 -22.12 4.86 6.43
C GLU A 104 -23.25 5.03 5.42
N LYS A 105 -23.19 4.31 4.30
CA LYS A 105 -24.23 4.36 3.26
C LYS A 105 -25.59 3.91 3.80
N SER A 106 -25.62 2.84 4.61
CA SER A 106 -26.86 2.38 5.25
C SER A 106 -27.38 3.40 6.26
N LEU A 107 -26.49 3.96 7.10
CA LEU A 107 -26.85 4.98 8.08
C LEU A 107 -27.48 6.23 7.42
N ILE A 108 -26.92 6.68 6.29
CA ILE A 108 -27.48 7.81 5.52
C ILE A 108 -28.90 7.48 5.03
N LYS A 109 -29.13 6.24 4.54
CA LYS A 109 -30.47 5.80 4.11
C LYS A 109 -31.46 5.80 5.27
N ASP A 110 -31.05 5.31 6.43
CA ASP A 110 -31.91 5.28 7.62
C ASP A 110 -32.24 6.68 8.12
N LYS A 111 -31.25 7.60 8.16
CA LYS A 111 -31.49 9.01 8.47
C LYS A 111 -32.46 9.67 7.49
N LYS A 112 -32.34 9.37 6.19
CA LYS A 112 -33.30 9.87 5.18
C LYS A 112 -34.70 9.31 5.42
N ARG A 113 -34.81 8.01 5.73
CA ARG A 113 -36.10 7.39 6.10
C ARG A 113 -36.70 8.07 7.32
N LEU A 114 -35.91 8.36 8.35
CA LEU A 114 -36.36 9.06 9.55
C LEU A 114 -36.94 10.44 9.24
N VAL A 115 -36.29 11.22 8.38
CA VAL A 115 -36.81 12.53 7.93
C VAL A 115 -38.17 12.35 7.24
N ASN A 116 -38.29 11.39 6.33
CA ASN A 116 -39.55 11.14 5.62
C ASN A 116 -40.68 10.71 6.57
N GLU A 117 -40.40 9.85 7.55
CA GLU A 117 -41.40 9.42 8.54
C GLU A 117 -41.82 10.58 9.45
N LYS A 118 -40.88 11.45 9.85
CA LYS A 118 -41.20 12.69 10.58
C LYS A 118 -42.09 13.62 9.76
N GLU A 119 -41.80 13.83 8.48
CA GLU A 119 -42.66 14.63 7.60
C GLU A 119 -44.07 14.02 7.44
N LYS A 120 -44.15 12.69 7.33
CA LYS A 120 -45.42 11.97 7.24
C LYS A 120 -46.23 12.16 8.52
N LEU A 121 -45.60 12.04 9.69
CA LEU A 121 -46.24 12.30 10.98
C LEU A 121 -46.79 13.73 11.06
N GLU A 122 -46.02 14.73 10.65
CA GLU A 122 -46.47 16.12 10.65
C GLU A 122 -47.65 16.34 9.68
N LYS A 123 -47.64 15.71 8.50
CA LYS A 123 -48.80 15.73 7.58
C LYS A 123 -50.04 15.08 8.19
N MET A 124 -49.87 13.98 8.94
CA MET A 124 -50.98 13.32 9.63
C MET A 124 -51.58 14.21 10.72
N LYS A 125 -50.75 14.80 11.58
CA LYS A 125 -51.19 15.76 12.62
C LYS A 125 -51.93 16.96 12.00
N ALA A 126 -51.33 17.58 10.99
CA ALA A 126 -51.94 18.72 10.30
C ALA A 126 -53.28 18.37 9.65
N LYS A 127 -53.42 17.17 9.08
CA LYS A 127 -54.68 16.69 8.51
C LYS A 127 -55.74 16.47 9.59
N LEU A 128 -55.36 15.87 10.71
CA LEU A 128 -56.26 15.68 11.86
C LEU A 128 -56.75 17.02 12.40
N ASP A 129 -55.84 17.96 12.67
CA ASP A 129 -56.19 19.30 13.18
C ASP A 129 -57.10 20.05 12.21
N LYS A 130 -56.80 20.01 10.91
CA LYS A 130 -57.64 20.63 9.88
C LYS A 130 -59.05 20.03 9.86
N ASN A 131 -59.18 18.72 9.98
CA ASN A 131 -60.47 18.05 9.95
C ASN A 131 -61.27 18.26 11.24
N LYS A 132 -60.58 18.26 12.40
CA LYS A 132 -61.16 18.60 13.70
C LYS A 132 -61.71 20.02 13.72
N ARG A 133 -60.91 21.00 13.24
CA ARG A 133 -61.34 22.41 13.11
C ARG A 133 -62.54 22.60 12.19
N LYS A 134 -62.70 21.75 11.18
CA LYS A 134 -63.82 21.80 10.24
C LYS A 134 -65.05 21.01 10.71
N GLY A 135 -64.99 20.38 11.90
CA GLY A 135 -66.07 19.51 12.40
C GLY A 135 -66.34 18.30 11.51
N LYS A 136 -65.36 17.84 10.74
CA LYS A 136 -65.51 16.76 9.74
C LYS A 136 -65.31 15.36 10.31
N LEU A 137 -64.97 15.25 11.58
CA LEU A 137 -64.68 13.99 12.26
C LEU A 137 -65.52 13.92 13.54
N SER A 138 -66.06 12.75 13.79
CA SER A 138 -66.61 12.36 15.09
C SER A 138 -65.51 12.02 16.09
N ASP A 139 -65.84 11.99 17.39
CA ASP A 139 -64.88 11.69 18.45
C ASP A 139 -64.21 10.31 18.28
N THR A 140 -64.96 9.31 17.81
CA THR A 140 -64.39 7.98 17.52
C THR A 140 -63.42 7.99 16.34
N GLU A 141 -63.65 8.82 15.33
CA GLU A 141 -62.72 8.96 14.20
C GLU A 141 -61.47 9.74 14.59
N ILE A 142 -61.61 10.76 15.44
CA ILE A 142 -60.47 11.48 16.04
C ILE A 142 -59.59 10.49 16.80
N GLU A 143 -60.17 9.64 17.64
CA GLU A 143 -59.41 8.66 18.41
C GLU A 143 -58.70 7.63 17.51
N LYS A 144 -59.35 7.17 16.43
CA LYS A 144 -58.71 6.30 15.44
C LYS A 144 -57.50 6.94 14.77
N GLU A 145 -57.59 8.22 14.41
CA GLU A 145 -56.47 8.96 13.83
C GLU A 145 -55.35 9.20 14.86
N ASN A 146 -55.70 9.52 16.12
CA ASN A 146 -54.72 9.61 17.21
C ASN A 146 -53.95 8.31 17.40
N ILE A 147 -54.63 7.15 17.37
CA ILE A 147 -53.96 5.83 17.46
C ILE A 147 -52.98 5.64 16.29
N LYS A 148 -53.35 6.03 15.07
CA LYS A 148 -52.43 5.95 13.91
C LYS A 148 -51.21 6.86 14.09
N ILE A 149 -51.42 8.09 14.56
CA ILE A 149 -50.34 9.05 14.85
C ILE A 149 -49.41 8.49 15.94
N SER A 150 -49.95 7.90 17.01
CA SER A 150 -49.17 7.27 18.07
C SER A 150 -48.34 6.09 17.56
N LYS A 151 -48.92 5.22 16.71
CA LYS A 151 -48.17 4.13 16.06
C LYS A 151 -47.01 4.66 15.22
N GLN A 152 -47.27 5.68 14.42
CA GLN A 152 -46.25 6.34 13.60
C GLN A 152 -45.13 6.97 14.45
N GLN A 153 -45.46 7.53 15.62
CA GLN A 153 -44.48 8.08 16.55
C GLN A 153 -43.60 6.98 17.17
N ILE A 154 -44.18 5.81 17.48
CA ILE A 154 -43.43 4.64 17.97
C ILE A 154 -42.45 4.17 16.89
N GLU A 155 -42.91 4.01 15.64
CA GLU A 155 -42.04 3.61 14.52
C GLU A 155 -40.87 4.58 14.31
N ILE A 156 -41.10 5.90 14.44
CA ILE A 156 -40.05 6.92 14.38
C ILE A 156 -39.04 6.75 15.51
N ASN A 157 -39.51 6.46 16.73
CA ASN A 157 -38.64 6.29 17.89
C ASN A 157 -37.80 5.00 17.78
N GLU A 158 -38.40 3.91 17.30
CA GLU A 158 -37.68 2.66 17.00
C GLU A 158 -36.59 2.89 15.95
N LEU A 159 -36.92 3.60 14.87
CA LEU A 159 -35.96 3.95 13.82
C LEU A 159 -34.82 4.83 14.36
N GLN A 160 -35.12 5.82 15.21
CA GLN A 160 -34.10 6.63 15.85
C GLN A 160 -33.15 5.79 16.71
N ASN A 161 -33.70 4.88 17.53
CA ASN A 161 -32.90 3.98 18.35
C ASN A 161 -31.99 3.07 17.51
N ASP A 162 -32.47 2.60 16.36
CA ASP A 162 -31.67 1.77 15.46
C ASP A 162 -30.57 2.56 14.76
N ILE A 163 -30.84 3.81 14.39
CA ILE A 163 -29.83 4.77 13.90
C ILE A 163 -28.76 4.97 14.96
N ASP A 164 -29.13 5.26 16.21
CA ASP A 164 -28.18 5.51 17.29
C ASP A 164 -27.28 4.29 17.55
N LYS A 165 -27.88 3.08 17.56
CA LYS A 165 -27.11 1.81 17.63
C LYS A 165 -26.16 1.64 16.45
N ALA A 166 -26.59 2.00 15.24
CA ALA A 166 -25.76 1.92 14.04
C ALA A 166 -24.60 2.93 14.08
N GLU A 167 -24.83 4.15 14.59
CA GLU A 167 -23.78 5.15 14.81
C GLU A 167 -22.73 4.68 15.81
N ILE A 168 -23.17 4.09 16.93
CA ILE A 168 -22.25 3.52 17.92
C ILE A 168 -21.40 2.41 17.29
N LYS A 169 -22.01 1.51 16.50
CA LYS A 169 -21.28 0.44 15.80
C LYS A 169 -20.30 1.00 14.77
N LEU A 170 -20.70 2.02 14.02
CA LEU A 170 -19.86 2.65 13.02
C LEU A 170 -18.66 3.37 13.65
N ASN A 171 -18.87 4.08 14.77
CA ASN A 171 -17.79 4.73 15.49
C ASN A 171 -16.78 3.72 16.04
N LYS A 172 -17.24 2.54 16.49
CA LYS A 172 -16.36 1.42 16.87
C LYS A 172 -15.56 0.81 15.70
N LEU A 173 -16.05 0.94 14.47
CA LEU A 173 -15.31 0.47 13.29
C LEU A 173 -14.27 1.48 12.81
N ARG A 174 -14.51 2.77 13.07
CA ARG A 174 -13.63 3.88 12.71
C ARG A 174 -12.50 4.12 13.73
N GLY A 175 -12.74 3.78 15.00
CA GLY A 175 -11.78 3.85 16.10
C GLY A 175 -11.50 2.48 16.70
#